data_AF-A0A1H1KTX8-F1
#
_entry.id   AF-A0A1H1KTX8-F1
#
_cell.length_a   1.000
_cell.length_b   1.000
_cell.length_c   1.000
_cell.angle_alpha   90.00
_cell.angle_beta   90.00
_cell.angle_gamma   90.00
#
_symmetry.space_group_name_H-M   'P 1'
#
loop_
_entity.id
_entity.type
_entity.pdbx_description
1 polymer ?
#
loop_
_entity_poly.entity_id
_entity_poly.type
_entity_poly.pdbx_seq_one_letter_code
_entity_poly.pdbx_strand_id
1 'polypeptide(L)'
;MNTIENFLKKYTEKPNSTFKRLFITFLFGFLPFAILFAILSFLEIEPVKYNGEEYYGIEGILILLIATPIASLIFTFFIYIYLMIGYLVLNGLKKILIK
;
A
#
# COMPACT_ATOMS: atom_id res chain seq x y z
N MET A 1 19.07 -4.53 -32.32
CA MET A 1 17.91 -4.04 -31.56
C MET A 1 18.44 -3.02 -30.55
N ASN A 2 17.96 -1.77 -30.60
CA ASN A 2 18.49 -0.69 -29.77
C ASN A 2 18.27 -0.98 -28.28
N THR A 3 19.25 -0.69 -27.42
CA THR A 3 19.17 -0.92 -25.95
C THR A 3 17.90 -0.31 -25.33
N ILE A 4 17.49 0.86 -25.83
CA ILE A 4 16.27 1.58 -25.41
C ILE A 4 15.00 0.82 -25.82
N GLU A 5 15.01 0.18 -26.99
CA GLU A 5 13.88 -0.58 -27.50
C GLU A 5 13.60 -1.81 -26.64
N ASN A 6 14.68 -2.52 -26.24
CA ASN A 6 14.61 -3.67 -25.34
C ASN A 6 14.10 -3.26 -23.95
N PHE A 7 14.55 -2.11 -23.45
CA PHE A 7 14.09 -1.55 -22.17
C PHE A 7 12.58 -1.25 -22.21
N LEU A 8 12.11 -0.48 -23.20
CA LEU A 8 10.70 -0.11 -23.30
C LEU A 8 9.81 -1.33 -23.51
N LYS A 9 10.24 -2.32 -24.31
CA LYS A 9 9.49 -3.56 -24.48
C LYS A 9 9.36 -4.35 -23.17
N LYS A 10 10.42 -4.40 -22.35
CA LYS A 10 10.47 -5.15 -21.08
C LYS A 10 9.66 -4.51 -19.95
N TYR A 11 9.68 -3.18 -19.84
CA TYR A 11 9.10 -2.49 -18.67
C TYR A 11 7.75 -1.82 -18.93
N THR A 12 7.26 -1.78 -20.18
CA THR A 12 5.92 -1.25 -20.52
C THR A 12 4.86 -2.34 -20.38
N GLU A 13 4.74 -2.91 -19.19
CA GLU A 13 3.68 -3.84 -18.87
C GLU A 13 2.59 -3.14 -18.06
N LYS A 14 1.33 -3.38 -18.42
CA LYS A 14 0.22 -2.87 -17.63
C LYS A 14 0.19 -3.62 -16.30
N PRO A 15 0.05 -2.93 -15.15
CA PRO A 15 -0.11 -3.59 -13.86
C PRO A 15 -1.37 -4.48 -13.85
N ASN A 16 -1.20 -5.78 -14.08
CA ASN A 16 -2.27 -6.78 -14.03
C ASN A 16 -2.47 -7.26 -12.57
N SER A 17 -3.73 -7.35 -12.13
CA SER A 17 -4.16 -7.78 -10.78
C SER A 17 -3.53 -7.06 -9.58
N THR A 18 -2.94 -5.89 -9.80
CA THR A 18 -2.05 -5.24 -8.84
C THR A 18 -2.76 -4.70 -7.61
N PHE A 19 -3.96 -4.14 -7.73
CA PHE A 19 -4.64 -3.51 -6.59
C PHE A 19 -4.94 -4.51 -5.46
N LYS A 20 -5.61 -5.63 -5.77
CA LYS A 20 -5.94 -6.66 -4.78
C LYS A 20 -4.68 -7.24 -4.14
N ARG A 21 -3.65 -7.50 -4.95
CA ARG A 21 -2.38 -8.03 -4.46
C ARG A 21 -1.69 -7.03 -3.52
N LEU A 22 -1.61 -5.76 -3.91
CA LEU A 22 -1.08 -4.68 -3.08
C LEU A 22 -1.85 -4.57 -1.77
N PHE A 23 -3.19 -4.59 -1.80
CA PHE A 23 -4.02 -4.54 -0.60
C PHE A 23 -3.71 -5.65 0.38
N ILE A 24 -3.67 -6.90 -0.09
CA ILE A 24 -3.35 -8.05 0.76
C ILE A 24 -1.91 -7.95 1.27
N THR A 25 -0.96 -7.53 0.44
CA THR A 25 0.43 -7.33 0.87
C THR A 25 0.55 -6.27 1.96
N PHE A 26 -0.10 -5.11 1.83
CA PHE A 26 -0.08 -4.08 2.87
C PHE A 26 -0.83 -4.51 4.11
N LEU A 27 -2.00 -5.15 3.97
CA LEU A 27 -2.79 -5.65 5.09
C LEU A 27 -1.99 -6.62 5.96
N PHE A 28 -1.41 -7.64 5.35
CA PHE A 28 -0.59 -8.61 6.07
C PHE A 28 0.80 -8.09 6.44
N GLY A 29 1.28 -7.04 5.77
CA GLY A 29 2.50 -6.32 6.16
C GLY A 29 2.29 -5.48 7.43
N PHE A 30 1.12 -4.86 7.60
CA PHE A 30 0.79 -4.06 8.77
C PHE A 30 0.26 -4.89 9.94
N LEU A 31 -0.34 -6.06 9.67
CA LEU A 31 -0.95 -6.91 10.71
C LEU A 31 -0.02 -7.25 11.89
N PRO A 32 1.25 -7.63 11.72
CA PRO A 32 2.14 -7.93 12.85
C PRO A 32 2.35 -6.73 13.77
N PHE A 33 2.45 -5.54 13.20
CA PHE A 33 2.57 -4.30 13.97
C PHE A 33 1.26 -3.95 14.67
N ALA A 34 0.12 -4.09 13.98
CA ALA A 34 -1.18 -3.88 14.58
C ALA A 34 -1.44 -4.82 15.77
N ILE A 35 -1.02 -6.09 15.66
CA ILE A 35 -1.11 -7.07 16.75
C ILE A 35 -0.20 -6.66 17.92
N LEU A 36 1.04 -6.25 17.65
CA LEU A 36 1.96 -5.78 18.69
C LEU A 36 1.38 -4.56 19.43
N PHE A 37 0.89 -3.56 18.71
CA PHE A 37 0.27 -2.37 19.31
C PHE A 37 -1.02 -2.71 20.06
N ALA A 38 -1.81 -3.66 19.56
CA ALA A 38 -3.00 -4.15 20.26
C ALA A 38 -2.64 -4.76 21.62
N ILE A 39 -1.56 -5.53 21.70
CA ILE A 39 -1.07 -6.10 22.96
C ILE A 39 -0.58 -4.99 23.91
N LEU A 40 0.21 -4.03 23.41
CA LEU A 40 0.70 -2.92 24.24
C LEU A 40 -0.44 -2.04 24.78
N SER A 41 -1.43 -1.76 23.93
CA SER A 41 -2.63 -1.03 24.32
C SER A 41 -3.47 -1.80 25.32
N PHE A 42 -3.54 -3.13 25.21
CA PHE A 42 -4.25 -3.99 26.15
C PHE A 42 -3.59 -4.01 27.53
N LEU A 43 -2.26 -3.98 27.58
CA LEU A 43 -1.48 -3.95 28.82
C LEU A 43 -1.37 -2.55 29.44
N GLU A 44 -2.09 -1.55 28.91
CA GLU A 44 -2.03 -0.15 29.34
C GLU A 44 -0.64 0.47 29.25
N ILE A 45 0.23 -0.06 28.36
CA ILE A 45 1.61 0.43 28.18
C ILE A 45 1.65 1.59 27.18
N GLU A 46 0.95 1.45 26.05
CA GLU A 46 0.94 2.44 24.96
C GLU A 46 -0.49 2.66 24.47
N PRO A 47 -1.05 3.89 24.56
CA PRO A 47 -2.40 4.17 24.09
C PRO A 47 -2.48 4.23 22.57
N VAL A 48 -3.67 3.91 22.05
CA VAL A 48 -4.04 4.24 20.68
C VAL A 48 -4.61 5.65 20.66
N LYS A 49 -3.92 6.57 20.00
CA LYS A 49 -4.35 7.97 19.87
C LYS A 49 -5.32 8.13 18.72
N TYR A 50 -6.54 8.58 19.01
CA TYR A 50 -7.55 8.85 18.00
C TYR A 50 -8.29 10.14 18.32
N ASN A 51 -8.33 11.08 17.36
CA ASN A 51 -8.94 12.41 17.51
C ASN A 51 -8.47 13.22 18.75
N GLY A 52 -7.24 13.00 19.20
CA GLY A 52 -6.67 13.69 20.37
C GLY A 52 -6.97 13.02 21.71
N GLU A 53 -7.76 11.94 21.72
CA GLU A 53 -8.00 11.11 22.90
C GLU A 53 -7.12 9.86 22.88
N GLU A 54 -6.82 9.35 24.08
CA GLU A 54 -6.00 8.16 24.31
C GLU A 54 -6.90 6.98 24.70
N TYR A 55 -6.90 5.92 23.88
CA TYR A 55 -7.71 4.73 24.11
C TYR A 55 -6.83 3.54 24.47
N TYR A 56 -7.22 2.82 25.53
CA TYR A 56 -6.54 1.63 26.04
C TYR A 56 -7.46 0.40 25.95
N GLY A 57 -6.92 -0.78 26.29
CA GLY A 57 -7.72 -1.99 26.41
C GLY A 57 -8.38 -2.39 25.09
N ILE A 58 -9.64 -2.82 25.17
CA ILE A 58 -10.42 -3.29 24.03
C ILE A 58 -10.71 -2.16 23.03
N GLU A 59 -10.90 -0.93 23.52
CA GLU A 59 -11.21 0.23 22.67
C GLU A 59 -10.05 0.52 21.71
N GLY A 60 -8.81 0.53 22.23
CA GLY A 60 -7.61 0.68 21.42
C GLY A 60 -7.45 -0.44 20.38
N ILE A 61 -7.74 -1.69 20.76
CA ILE A 61 -7.71 -2.83 19.84
C ILE A 61 -8.71 -2.65 18.70
N LEU A 62 -9.95 -2.22 19.00
CA LEU A 62 -10.98 -2.00 17.98
C LEU A 62 -10.57 -0.90 17.00
N ILE A 63 -9.99 0.19 17.50
CA ILE A 63 -9.47 1.28 16.66
C ILE A 63 -8.38 0.75 15.72
N LEU A 64 -7.40 -0.01 16.24
CA LEU A 64 -6.34 -0.60 15.43
C LEU A 64 -6.87 -1.58 14.38
N LEU A 65 -7.84 -2.43 14.74
CA LEU A 65 -8.44 -3.41 13.85
C LEU A 65 -9.13 -2.74 12.65
N ILE A 66 -9.77 -1.59 12.86
CA ILE A 66 -10.42 -0.81 11.80
C ILE A 66 -9.41 0.03 11.03
N ALA A 67 -8.44 0.64 11.72
CA ALA A 67 -7.43 1.50 11.11
C ALA A 67 -6.50 0.74 10.18
N THR A 68 -6.14 -0.51 10.51
CA THR A 68 -5.22 -1.33 9.72
C THR A 68 -5.67 -1.57 8.27
N PRO A 69 -6.90 -2.05 7.98
CA PRO A 69 -7.38 -2.19 6.61
C PRO A 69 -7.57 -0.85 5.91
N ILE A 70 -7.95 0.21 6.63
CA ILE A 70 -8.05 1.56 6.05
C ILE A 70 -6.68 2.06 5.59
N ALA A 71 -5.65 1.98 6.46
CA ALA A 71 -4.29 2.33 6.11
C ALA A 71 -3.80 1.50 4.91
N SER A 72 -4.04 0.18 4.94
CA SER A 72 -3.67 -0.72 3.84
C SER A 72 -4.31 -0.31 2.50
N LEU A 73 -5.58 0.11 2.53
CA LEU A 73 -6.29 0.60 1.37
C LEU A 73 -5.70 1.93 0.85
N ILE A 74 -5.37 2.86 1.74
CA ILE A 74 -4.74 4.14 1.39
C ILE A 74 -3.40 3.90 0.68
N PHE A 75 -2.52 3.09 1.28
CA PHE A 75 -1.22 2.75 0.67
C PHE A 75 -1.38 2.04 -0.68
N THR A 76 -2.33 1.09 -0.75
CA THR A 76 -2.65 0.40 -2.00
C THR A 76 -3.06 1.37 -3.10
N PHE A 77 -3.93 2.33 -2.78
CA PHE A 77 -4.43 3.31 -3.73
C PHE A 77 -3.30 4.19 -4.27
N PHE A 78 -2.47 4.76 -3.39
CA PHE A 78 -1.35 5.60 -3.81
C PHE A 78 -0.32 4.84 -4.67
N ILE A 79 0.04 3.63 -4.25
CA ILE A 79 0.99 2.82 -5.02
C ILE A 79 0.40 2.38 -6.37
N TYR A 80 -0.88 2.04 -6.40
CA TYR A 80 -1.55 1.69 -7.66
C TYR A 80 -1.57 2.87 -8.64
N ILE A 81 -1.90 4.08 -8.16
CA ILE A 81 -1.82 5.31 -8.98
C ILE A 81 -0.39 5.53 -9.48
N TYR A 82 0.61 5.40 -8.61
CA TYR A 82 2.01 5.57 -8.98
C TYR A 82 2.43 4.60 -10.10
N LEU A 83 2.05 3.32 -10.01
CA LEU A 83 2.31 2.32 -11.05
C LEU A 83 1.57 2.64 -12.35
N MET A 84 0.34 3.13 -12.27
CA MET A 84 -0.43 3.55 -13.44
C MET A 84 0.21 4.75 -14.15
N ILE A 85 0.70 5.75 -13.40
CA ILE A 85 1.42 6.90 -13.96
C ILE A 85 2.69 6.41 -14.67
N GLY A 86 3.49 5.56 -14.02
CA GLY A 86 4.70 4.98 -14.63
C GLY A 86 4.40 4.23 -15.93
N TYR A 87 3.34 3.41 -15.94
CA TYR A 87 2.88 2.72 -17.14
C TYR A 87 2.47 3.71 -18.25
N LEU A 88 1.70 4.76 -17.94
CA LEU A 88 1.27 5.76 -18.92
C LEU A 88 2.46 6.47 -19.57
N VAL A 89 3.45 6.87 -18.76
CA VAL A 89 4.69 7.53 -19.25
C VAL A 89 5.47 6.58 -20.16
N LEU A 90 5.74 5.35 -19.72
CA LEU A 90 6.49 4.37 -20.51
C LEU A 90 5.77 4.01 -21.81
N ASN A 91 4.45 3.87 -21.77
CA ASN A 91 3.65 3.58 -22.95
C ASN A 91 3.63 4.75 -23.94
N GLY A 92 3.60 5.99 -23.44
CA GLY A 92 3.77 7.19 -24.26
C GLY A 92 5.12 7.22 -24.96
N LEU A 93 6.20 7.00 -24.22
CA LEU A 93 7.57 6.93 -24.77
C LEU A 93 7.71 5.81 -25.82
N LYS A 94 7.14 4.63 -25.54
CA LYS A 94 7.12 3.50 -26.47
C LYS A 94 6.48 3.89 -27.81
N LYS A 95 5.31 4.53 -27.78
CA LYS A 95 4.61 4.98 -29.00
C LYS A 95 5.38 6.03 -29.80
N ILE A 96 6.13 6.91 -29.13
CA ILE A 96 6.91 7.97 -29.80
C ILE A 96 8.18 7.41 -30.44
N LEU A 97 8.87 6.51 -29.73
CA LEU A 97 10.22 6.05 -30.11
C LEU A 97 10.24 4.75 -30.91
N ILE A 98 9.20 3.93 -30.78
CA ILE A 98 9.05 2.63 -31.43
C ILE A 98 7.73 2.68 -32.17
N LYS A 99 7.81 3.04 -33.45
CA LYS A 99 6.65 3.22 -34.32
C LYS A 99 5.96 1.89 -34.59
#